data_AF-A0A1W9ZVW2-F1
#
_entry.id   AF-A0A1W9ZVW2-F1
#
_cell.length_a   1.000
_cell.length_b   1.000
_cell.length_c   1.000
_cell.angle_alpha   90.00
_cell.angle_beta   90.00
_cell.angle_gamma   90.00
#
_symmetry.space_group_name_H-M   'P 1'
#
loop_
_entity.id
_entity.type
_entity.pdbx_description
1 polymer ?
#
loop_
_entity_poly.entity_id
_entity_poly.type
_entity_poly.pdbx_seq_one_letter_code
_entity_poly.pdbx_strand_id
1 'polypeptide(L)'
;MANESAVDASPPRSFTAVERLIKTLPPIESIWAALPNMAAVAELKQRERLLGVASLSGCAFESLHQIISDLNVYHVIIRHPPSVKAGAKQDLIAGRLNGATLLVNKTVTVRLDRAHFLLTGAGDFTVSRQLLRQIADRWHLPRRTVKACRINPVDYSPESELGLLTGMVSPFVAPSLSLEKLRGVVLLATPHIDAAADQMVAISLSPFESLVVRLVDFEALAFLYARRTYPHLPWTKMRG
;
A
#
# COMPACT_ATOMS: atom_id res chain seq x y z
N MET A 1 18.24 -30.46 11.81
CA MET A 1 17.20 -29.72 12.54
C MET A 1 16.80 -28.53 11.68
N ALA A 2 15.81 -28.73 10.82
CA ALA A 2 15.24 -27.68 9.97
C ALA A 2 13.96 -27.19 10.65
N ASN A 3 13.92 -25.91 11.01
CA ASN A 3 12.75 -25.29 11.63
C ASN A 3 11.90 -24.75 10.47
N GLU A 4 10.96 -25.56 10.00
CA GLU A 4 9.91 -25.11 9.07
C GLU A 4 9.00 -24.16 9.83
N SER A 5 9.17 -22.85 9.62
CA SER A 5 8.17 -21.87 10.00
C SER A 5 6.96 -22.08 9.09
N ALA A 6 6.04 -22.94 9.53
CA ALA A 6 4.74 -23.09 8.93
C ALA A 6 4.06 -21.71 8.90
N VAL A 7 3.92 -21.14 7.71
CA VAL A 7 3.01 -20.04 7.46
C VAL A 7 1.63 -20.59 7.81
N ASP A 8 1.06 -20.07 8.90
CA ASP A 8 -0.24 -20.46 9.42
C ASP A 8 -1.29 -20.35 8.30
N ALA A 9 -1.65 -21.50 7.72
CA ALA A 9 -2.59 -21.66 6.61
C ALA A 9 -4.04 -21.51 7.09
N SER A 10 -4.29 -20.52 7.94
CA SER A 10 -5.63 -20.13 8.35
C SER A 10 -6.42 -19.67 7.11
N PRO A 11 -7.66 -20.15 6.91
CA PRO A 11 -8.49 -19.72 5.78
C PRO A 11 -8.64 -18.19 5.78
N PRO A 12 -8.79 -17.55 4.60
CA PRO A 12 -8.92 -16.10 4.50
C PRO A 12 -10.07 -15.64 5.40
N ARG A 13 -9.74 -14.85 6.42
CA ARG A 13 -10.72 -14.37 7.40
C ARG A 13 -11.73 -13.50 6.68
N SER A 14 -13.01 -13.75 6.90
CA SER A 14 -14.06 -12.88 6.39
C SER A 14 -13.86 -11.45 6.91
N PHE A 15 -14.22 -10.44 6.13
CA PHE A 15 -14.11 -9.04 6.56
C PHE A 15 -14.80 -8.79 7.90
N THR A 16 -15.91 -9.48 8.18
CA THR A 16 -16.62 -9.41 9.47
C THR A 16 -15.79 -9.94 10.65
N ALA A 17 -14.98 -10.99 10.45
CA ALA A 17 -14.09 -11.50 11.48
C ALA A 17 -12.93 -10.52 11.74
N VAL A 18 -12.37 -9.95 10.67
CA VAL A 18 -11.33 -8.91 10.76
C VAL A 18 -11.86 -7.68 11.50
N GLU A 19 -13.07 -7.21 11.17
CA GLU A 19 -13.68 -6.06 11.83
C GLU A 19 -13.84 -6.29 13.34
N ARG A 20 -14.33 -7.47 13.72
CA ARG A 20 -14.50 -7.85 15.13
C ARG A 20 -13.18 -7.83 15.88
N LEU A 21 -12.11 -8.37 15.29
CA LEU A 21 -10.78 -8.32 15.91
C LEU A 21 -10.25 -6.88 16.04
N ILE A 22 -10.40 -6.04 15.01
CA ILE A 22 -9.94 -4.65 15.10
C ILE A 22 -10.70 -3.89 16.20
N LYS A 23 -11.95 -4.26 16.50
CA LYS A 23 -12.70 -3.70 17.64
C LYS A 23 -12.14 -4.09 19.00
N THR A 24 -11.40 -5.20 19.11
CA THR A 24 -10.79 -5.65 20.38
C THR A 24 -9.35 -5.17 20.55
N LEU A 25 -8.72 -4.63 19.51
CA LEU A 25 -7.35 -4.14 19.54
C LEU A 25 -7.29 -2.68 20.00
N PRO A 26 -6.16 -2.22 20.58
CA PRO A 26 -5.95 -0.80 20.83
C PRO A 26 -6.10 0.01 19.53
N PRO A 27 -6.62 1.25 19.60
CA PRO A 27 -6.72 2.12 18.43
C PRO A 27 -5.35 2.33 17.79
N ILE A 28 -5.25 2.10 16.48
CA ILE A 28 -3.99 2.22 15.75
C ILE A 28 -3.43 3.65 15.80
N GLU A 29 -4.29 4.66 15.91
CA GLU A 29 -3.89 6.06 16.14
C GLU A 29 -3.11 6.24 17.45
N SER A 30 -3.56 5.59 18.53
CA SER A 30 -2.87 5.64 19.82
C SER A 30 -1.53 4.91 19.78
N ILE A 31 -1.46 3.78 19.08
CA ILE A 31 -0.21 3.05 18.87
C ILE A 31 0.77 3.92 18.07
N TRP A 32 0.29 4.54 16.97
CA TRP A 32 1.07 5.40 16.11
C TRP A 32 1.66 6.60 16.86
N ALA A 33 0.84 7.31 17.65
CA ALA A 33 1.29 8.46 18.45
C ALA A 33 2.34 8.08 19.51
N ALA A 34 2.39 6.82 19.94
CA ALA A 34 3.35 6.32 20.91
C ALA A 34 4.65 5.78 20.27
N LEU A 35 4.74 5.66 18.94
CA LEU A 35 5.98 5.19 18.30
C LEU A 35 7.12 6.21 18.49
N PRO A 36 8.38 5.75 18.62
CA PRO A 36 8.86 4.36 18.52
C PRO A 36 8.95 3.61 19.87
N ASN A 37 8.08 3.91 20.85
CA ASN A 37 8.11 3.24 22.15
C ASN A 37 8.01 1.71 22.02
N MET A 38 8.81 0.97 22.79
CA MET A 38 8.81 -0.50 22.82
C MET A 38 7.42 -1.12 23.04
N ALA A 39 6.58 -0.52 23.88
CA ALA A 39 5.21 -0.98 24.10
C ALA A 39 4.37 -0.84 22.83
N ALA A 40 4.48 0.28 22.11
CA ALA A 40 3.79 0.48 20.84
C ALA A 40 4.27 -0.51 19.77
N VAL A 41 5.58 -0.78 19.70
CA VAL A 41 6.16 -1.80 18.81
C VAL A 41 5.64 -3.20 19.16
N ALA A 42 5.50 -3.53 20.45
CA ALA A 42 4.92 -4.80 20.88
C ALA A 42 3.44 -4.94 20.47
N GLU A 43 2.65 -3.86 20.59
CA GLU A 43 1.26 -3.82 20.14
C GLU A 43 1.15 -4.00 18.61
N LEU A 44 2.03 -3.39 17.83
CA LEU A 44 2.09 -3.61 16.38
C LEU A 44 2.37 -5.08 16.03
N LYS A 45 3.32 -5.73 16.73
CA LYS A 45 3.63 -7.15 16.53
C LYS A 45 2.45 -8.05 16.89
N GLN A 46 1.78 -7.75 18.00
CA GLN A 46 0.58 -8.49 18.41
C GLN A 46 -0.55 -8.32 17.39
N ARG A 47 -0.74 -7.09 16.90
CA ARG A 47 -1.71 -6.77 15.85
C ARG A 47 -1.42 -7.52 14.55
N GLU A 48 -0.17 -7.52 14.09
CA GLU A 48 0.26 -8.27 12.90
C GLU A 48 0.01 -9.77 13.08
N ARG A 49 0.38 -10.36 14.23
CA ARG A 49 0.10 -11.76 14.54
C ARG A 49 -1.39 -12.07 14.49
N LEU A 50 -2.22 -11.17 15.00
CA LEU A 50 -3.65 -11.36 15.09
C LEU A 50 -4.36 -11.13 13.75
N LEU A 51 -3.96 -10.16 12.94
CA LEU A 51 -4.66 -9.80 11.70
C LEU A 51 -4.03 -10.43 10.44
N GLY A 52 -2.78 -10.88 10.53
CA GLY A 52 -2.01 -11.39 9.40
C GLY A 52 -1.99 -10.38 8.25
N VAL A 53 -2.23 -10.88 7.03
CA VAL A 53 -2.27 -10.06 5.80
C VAL A 53 -3.36 -8.97 5.79
N ALA A 54 -4.32 -9.00 6.72
CA ALA A 54 -5.34 -7.95 6.89
C ALA A 54 -4.84 -6.74 7.71
N SER A 55 -3.54 -6.64 7.95
CA SER A 55 -2.87 -5.48 8.51
C SER A 55 -1.58 -5.23 7.75
N LEU A 56 -1.18 -3.96 7.66
CA LEU A 56 0.20 -3.62 7.37
C LEU A 56 1.11 -4.26 8.43
N SER A 57 2.29 -4.76 8.04
CA SER A 57 3.25 -5.34 8.99
C SER A 57 3.76 -4.29 9.98
N GLY A 58 4.13 -4.71 11.19
CA GLY A 58 4.66 -3.81 12.22
C GLY A 58 5.91 -3.06 11.75
N CYS A 59 6.82 -3.75 11.07
CA CYS A 59 8.04 -3.12 10.51
C CYS A 59 7.73 -2.06 9.44
N ALA A 60 6.67 -2.27 8.65
CA ALA A 60 6.21 -1.30 7.66
C ALA A 60 5.57 -0.07 8.34
N PHE A 61 4.79 -0.27 9.41
CA PHE A 61 4.29 0.82 10.25
C PHE A 61 5.44 1.67 10.83
N GLU A 62 6.43 1.03 11.45
CA GLU A 62 7.60 1.71 12.02
C GLU A 62 8.37 2.50 10.95
N SER A 63 8.57 1.90 9.77
CA SER A 63 9.28 2.56 8.66
C SER A 63 8.51 3.77 8.12
N LEU A 64 7.19 3.64 7.95
CA LEU A 64 6.33 4.77 7.55
C LEU A 64 6.34 5.87 8.60
N HIS A 65 6.18 5.53 9.88
CA HIS A 65 6.20 6.48 10.98
C HIS A 65 7.51 7.26 11.01
N GLN A 66 8.65 6.58 10.86
CA GLN A 66 9.96 7.23 10.83
C GLN A 66 10.07 8.22 9.67
N ILE A 67 9.72 7.80 8.44
CA ILE A 67 9.80 8.69 7.26
C ILE A 67 8.88 9.91 7.42
N ILE A 68 7.67 9.71 7.92
CA ILE A 68 6.70 10.79 8.14
C ILE A 68 7.21 11.77 9.20
N SER A 69 7.82 11.26 10.27
CA SER A 69 8.42 12.08 11.32
C SER A 69 9.62 12.86 10.80
N ASP A 70 10.52 12.20 10.06
CA ASP A 70 11.73 12.81 9.49
C ASP A 70 11.40 13.93 8.49
N LEU A 71 10.35 13.74 7.71
CA LEU A 71 9.88 14.72 6.73
C LEU A 71 8.91 15.77 7.31
N ASN A 72 8.50 15.63 8.58
CA ASN A 72 7.45 16.44 9.20
C ASN A 72 6.16 16.49 8.34
N VAL A 73 5.75 15.33 7.82
CA VAL A 73 4.57 15.21 6.95
C VAL A 73 3.30 15.30 7.80
N TYR A 74 2.40 16.21 7.41
CA TYR A 74 1.06 16.24 7.99
C TYR A 74 0.33 14.94 7.68
N HIS A 75 -0.19 14.31 8.73
CA HIS A 75 -0.90 13.05 8.62
C HIS A 75 -2.00 12.93 9.67
N VAL A 76 -2.98 12.10 9.36
CA VAL A 76 -4.05 11.70 10.28
C VAL A 76 -4.30 10.21 10.10
N ILE A 77 -4.60 9.51 11.19
CA ILE A 77 -5.09 8.14 11.12
C ILE A 77 -6.59 8.15 11.33
N ILE A 78 -7.28 7.41 10.47
CA ILE A 78 -8.73 7.34 10.48
C ILE A 78 -9.20 5.90 10.51
N ARG A 79 -10.27 5.67 11.27
CA ARG A 79 -11.05 4.44 11.22
C ARG A 79 -12.32 4.68 10.41
N HIS A 80 -12.64 3.77 9.52
CA HIS A 80 -13.79 3.85 8.63
C HIS A 80 -14.45 2.47 8.48
N PRO A 81 -15.75 2.40 8.12
CA PRO A 81 -16.39 1.13 7.76
C PRO A 81 -15.71 0.46 6.55
N PRO A 82 -15.91 -0.85 6.34
CA PRO A 82 -15.43 -1.53 5.15
C PRO A 82 -16.16 -0.92 3.96
N SER A 83 -15.40 -0.40 3.01
CA SER A 83 -16.00 0.26 1.86
C SER A 83 -16.40 -0.77 0.81
N VAL A 84 -17.69 -0.81 0.47
CA VAL A 84 -18.21 -1.66 -0.62
C VAL A 84 -17.62 -1.23 -1.98
N LYS A 85 -17.17 0.03 -2.11
CA LYS A 85 -16.39 0.57 -3.24
C LYS A 85 -15.48 1.72 -2.76
N ALA A 86 -14.29 1.87 -3.34
CA ALA A 86 -13.31 2.91 -2.97
C ALA A 86 -13.88 4.35 -2.96
N GLY A 87 -14.88 4.65 -3.79
CA GLY A 87 -15.55 5.96 -3.82
C GLY A 87 -16.31 6.31 -2.52
N ALA A 88 -16.93 5.33 -1.86
CA ALA A 88 -17.66 5.58 -0.61
C ALA A 88 -16.75 5.92 0.59
N LYS A 89 -15.44 5.60 0.50
CA LYS A 89 -14.45 6.08 1.48
C LYS A 89 -14.24 7.59 1.39
N GLN A 90 -14.31 8.16 0.19
CA GLN A 90 -13.98 9.55 -0.08
C GLN A 90 -14.96 10.50 0.63
N ASP A 91 -16.25 10.21 0.56
CA ASP A 91 -17.31 11.05 1.16
C ASP A 91 -17.30 11.00 2.70
N LEU A 92 -17.09 9.82 3.30
CA LEU A 92 -17.16 9.63 4.74
C LEU A 92 -15.96 10.25 5.48
N ILE A 93 -14.82 10.33 4.80
CA ILE A 93 -13.58 10.87 5.35
C ILE A 93 -13.46 12.38 5.10
N ALA A 94 -13.98 12.90 3.97
CA ALA A 94 -13.95 14.33 3.65
C ALA A 94 -14.63 15.19 4.75
N GLY A 95 -15.66 14.65 5.41
CA GLY A 95 -16.32 15.31 6.56
C GLY A 95 -15.42 15.50 7.79
N ARG A 96 -14.32 14.75 7.92
CA ARG A 96 -13.31 14.92 8.98
C ARG A 96 -12.12 15.77 8.56
N LEU A 97 -12.02 16.13 7.28
CA LEU A 97 -10.87 16.84 6.70
C LEU A 97 -11.23 18.26 6.23
N ASN A 98 -12.24 18.90 6.84
CA ASN A 98 -12.62 20.30 6.58
C ASN A 98 -12.85 20.64 5.09
N GLY A 99 -13.45 19.72 4.32
CA GLY A 99 -13.73 19.93 2.90
C GLY A 99 -12.58 19.57 1.94
N ALA A 100 -11.48 19.01 2.44
CA ALA A 100 -10.42 18.46 1.61
C ALA A 100 -10.94 17.30 0.75
N THR A 101 -10.43 17.21 -0.48
CA THR A 101 -10.73 16.09 -1.37
C THR A 101 -9.87 14.89 -0.99
N LEU A 102 -10.50 13.78 -0.60
CA LEU A 102 -9.76 12.54 -0.33
C LEU A 102 -9.66 11.68 -1.59
N LEU A 103 -8.44 11.30 -1.95
CA LEU A 103 -8.12 10.24 -2.89
C LEU A 103 -7.72 8.96 -2.15
N VAL A 104 -7.87 7.81 -2.79
CA VAL A 104 -7.40 6.52 -2.25
C VAL A 104 -6.15 6.10 -2.98
N ASN A 105 -5.10 5.70 -2.26
CA ASN A 105 -3.97 5.03 -2.89
C ASN A 105 -4.43 3.68 -3.43
N LYS A 106 -4.31 3.51 -4.76
CA LYS A 106 -4.61 2.27 -5.45
C LYS A 106 -3.33 1.66 -5.97
N THR A 107 -3.23 0.35 -5.85
CA THR A 107 -2.12 -0.42 -6.40
C THR A 107 -2.67 -1.63 -7.13
N VAL A 108 -2.12 -1.90 -8.30
CA VAL A 108 -2.41 -3.10 -9.08
C VAL A 108 -1.10 -3.78 -9.45
N THR A 109 -1.14 -5.10 -9.54
CA THR A 109 -0.03 -5.87 -10.11
C THR A 109 -0.23 -6.01 -11.60
N VAL A 110 0.79 -5.74 -12.40
CA VAL A 110 0.78 -5.94 -13.85
C VAL A 110 1.83 -6.95 -14.23
N ARG A 111 1.43 -7.96 -15.02
CA ARG A 111 2.36 -8.88 -15.67
C ARG A 111 2.52 -8.53 -17.15
N LEU A 112 3.78 -8.34 -17.55
CA LEU A 112 4.22 -8.26 -18.93
C LEU A 112 5.15 -9.46 -19.18
N ASP A 113 4.65 -10.44 -19.93
CA ASP A 113 5.31 -11.74 -20.12
C ASP A 113 5.51 -12.50 -18.80
N ARG A 114 6.76 -12.64 -18.33
CA ARG A 114 7.12 -13.27 -17.04
C ARG A 114 7.48 -12.25 -15.95
N ALA A 115 7.48 -10.95 -16.28
CA ALA A 115 7.85 -9.88 -15.36
C ALA A 115 6.62 -9.28 -14.68
N HIS A 116 6.66 -9.16 -13.35
CA HIS A 116 5.63 -8.48 -12.57
C HIS A 116 6.05 -7.08 -12.15
N PHE A 117 5.10 -6.15 -12.15
CA PHE A 117 5.29 -4.77 -11.75
C PHE A 117 4.17 -4.35 -10.79
N LEU A 118 4.49 -3.58 -9.76
CA LEU A 118 3.48 -2.87 -8.98
C LEU A 118 3.27 -1.49 -9.58
N LEU A 119 2.04 -1.19 -10.00
CA LEU A 119 1.64 0.15 -10.41
C LEU A 119 0.81 0.75 -9.29
N THR A 120 1.29 1.85 -8.72
CA THR A 120 0.63 2.52 -7.60
C THR A 120 0.38 3.99 -7.91
N GLY A 121 -0.72 4.55 -7.43
CA GLY A 121 -1.10 5.95 -7.66
C GLY A 121 -2.17 6.42 -6.68
N ALA A 122 -2.45 7.72 -6.67
CA ALA A 122 -3.53 8.30 -5.90
C ALA A 122 -4.77 8.53 -6.78
N GLY A 123 -5.92 8.03 -6.32
CA GLY A 123 -7.19 8.14 -7.05
C GLY A 123 -7.38 7.04 -8.09
N ASP A 124 -8.32 7.29 -9.02
CA ASP A 124 -8.58 6.40 -10.14
C ASP A 124 -7.53 6.59 -11.24
N PHE A 125 -7.04 5.48 -11.79
CA PHE A 125 -6.17 5.49 -12.95
C PHE A 125 -6.49 4.32 -13.88
N THR A 126 -6.17 4.49 -15.15
CA THR A 126 -6.29 3.46 -16.17
C THR A 126 -4.91 2.98 -16.60
N VAL A 127 -4.71 1.67 -16.65
CA VAL A 127 -3.48 1.10 -17.21
C VAL A 127 -3.56 1.14 -18.74
N SER A 128 -3.10 2.24 -19.32
CA SER A 128 -3.17 2.50 -20.75
C SER A 128 -2.13 1.68 -21.53
N ARG A 129 -2.39 1.41 -22.83
CA ARG A 129 -1.38 0.79 -23.70
C ARG A 129 -0.11 1.64 -23.83
N GLN A 130 -0.24 2.97 -23.71
CA GLN A 130 0.89 3.89 -23.75
C GLN A 130 1.77 3.72 -22.51
N LEU A 131 1.17 3.68 -21.31
CA LEU A 131 1.87 3.40 -20.06
C LEU A 131 2.58 2.03 -20.12
N LEU A 132 1.89 0.98 -20.59
CA LEU A 132 2.49 -0.34 -20.72
C LEU A 132 3.68 -0.37 -21.69
N ARG A 133 3.65 0.42 -22.77
CA ARG A 133 4.80 0.59 -23.67
C ARG A 133 5.96 1.30 -22.98
N GLN A 134 5.69 2.37 -22.21
CA GLN A 134 6.72 3.06 -21.43
C GLN A 134 7.39 2.10 -20.43
N ILE A 135 6.62 1.26 -19.74
CA ILE A 135 7.14 0.24 -18.83
C ILE A 135 7.97 -0.80 -19.61
N ALA A 136 7.45 -1.32 -20.72
CA ALA A 136 8.16 -2.29 -21.53
C ALA A 136 9.50 -1.72 -22.04
N ASP A 137 9.51 -0.50 -22.57
CA ASP A 137 10.71 0.16 -23.07
C ASP A 137 11.72 0.43 -21.93
N ARG A 138 11.24 0.88 -20.75
CA ARG A 138 12.09 1.16 -19.57
C ARG A 138 12.78 -0.08 -19.02
N TRP A 139 12.13 -1.24 -19.08
CA TRP A 139 12.69 -2.53 -18.64
C TRP A 139 13.17 -3.42 -19.81
N HIS A 140 13.32 -2.84 -21.01
CA HIS A 140 13.80 -3.53 -22.21
C HIS A 140 13.03 -4.83 -22.55
N LEU A 141 11.73 -4.84 -22.28
CA LEU A 141 10.85 -5.95 -22.59
C LEU A 141 10.39 -5.90 -24.06
N PRO A 142 10.20 -7.05 -24.73
CA PRO A 142 9.71 -7.07 -26.10
C PRO A 142 8.34 -6.39 -26.23
N ARG A 143 8.15 -5.49 -27.20
CA ARG A 143 6.87 -4.76 -27.37
C ARG A 143 5.63 -5.66 -27.51
N ARG A 144 5.80 -6.92 -27.95
CA ARG A 144 4.72 -7.92 -28.03
C ARG A 144 4.12 -8.27 -26.66
N THR A 145 4.86 -8.11 -25.57
CA THR A 145 4.39 -8.43 -24.21
C THR A 145 3.24 -7.53 -23.77
N VAL A 146 3.18 -6.29 -24.28
CA VAL A 146 2.08 -5.34 -24.03
C VAL A 146 0.72 -5.91 -24.44
N LYS A 147 0.66 -6.67 -25.54
CA LYS A 147 -0.59 -7.32 -25.99
C LYS A 147 -1.02 -8.46 -25.07
N ALA A 148 -0.07 -9.11 -24.42
CA ALA A 148 -0.31 -10.23 -23.49
C ALA A 148 -0.40 -9.78 -22.03
N CYS A 149 -0.51 -8.47 -21.78
CA CYS A 149 -0.61 -7.90 -20.44
C CYS A 149 -1.75 -8.53 -19.63
N ARG A 150 -1.49 -8.73 -18.33
CA ARG A 150 -2.49 -9.13 -17.33
C ARG A 150 -2.41 -8.20 -16.14
N ILE A 151 -3.55 -7.68 -15.72
CA ILE A 151 -3.70 -6.90 -14.49
C ILE A 151 -4.22 -7.85 -13.41
N ASN A 152 -3.64 -7.78 -12.22
CA ASN A 152 -3.86 -8.70 -11.09
C ASN A 152 -3.81 -10.17 -11.55
N PRO A 153 -2.66 -10.59 -12.11
CA PRO A 153 -2.51 -11.92 -12.69
C PRO A 153 -2.66 -13.00 -11.60
N VAL A 154 -3.34 -14.10 -11.93
CA VAL A 154 -3.63 -15.19 -10.98
C VAL A 154 -2.37 -15.89 -10.43
N ASP A 155 -1.25 -15.80 -11.16
CA ASP A 155 0.05 -16.34 -10.76
C ASP A 155 0.82 -15.45 -9.76
N TYR A 156 0.19 -14.37 -9.28
CA TYR A 156 0.74 -13.46 -8.29
C TYR A 156 -0.30 -13.15 -7.20
N SER A 157 -0.29 -13.90 -6.10
CA SER A 157 -1.17 -13.64 -4.95
C SER A 157 -0.58 -12.54 -4.07
N PRO A 158 -1.26 -11.40 -3.86
CA PRO A 158 -0.76 -10.35 -2.96
C PRO A 158 -0.52 -10.85 -1.52
N GLU A 159 -1.33 -11.79 -1.05
CA GLU A 159 -1.21 -12.34 0.30
C GLU A 159 0.10 -13.10 0.49
N SER A 160 0.51 -13.92 -0.49
CA SER A 160 1.77 -14.67 -0.41
C SER A 160 2.99 -13.87 -0.86
N GLU A 161 2.84 -12.99 -1.87
CA GLU A 161 3.96 -12.28 -2.49
C GLU A 161 4.25 -10.92 -1.85
N LEU A 162 3.26 -10.29 -1.21
CA LEU A 162 3.37 -8.94 -0.61
C LEU A 162 3.03 -8.92 0.88
N GLY A 163 2.49 -10.01 1.43
CA GLY A 163 2.00 -10.06 2.80
C GLY A 163 0.77 -9.17 3.04
N LEU A 164 0.00 -8.85 1.99
CA LEU A 164 -1.12 -7.92 2.05
C LEU A 164 -2.39 -8.55 1.47
N LEU A 165 -3.52 -8.32 2.15
CA LEU A 165 -4.82 -8.75 1.69
C LEU A 165 -5.20 -8.05 0.37
N THR A 166 -5.84 -8.79 -0.53
CA THR A 166 -6.49 -8.22 -1.71
C THR A 166 -7.39 -7.04 -1.33
N GLY A 167 -7.20 -5.90 -2.00
CA GLY A 167 -7.88 -4.63 -1.67
C GLY A 167 -7.10 -3.70 -0.72
N MET A 168 -6.01 -4.17 -0.12
CA MET A 168 -5.05 -3.37 0.66
C MET A 168 -3.69 -3.20 -0.02
N VAL A 169 -3.52 -3.77 -1.22
CA VAL A 169 -2.24 -3.75 -1.94
C VAL A 169 -1.71 -2.32 -2.04
N SER A 170 -0.47 -2.14 -1.62
CA SER A 170 0.22 -0.85 -1.56
C SER A 170 1.72 -1.06 -1.79
N PRO A 171 2.51 -0.02 -2.07
CA PRO A 171 3.97 -0.15 -2.14
C PRO A 171 4.63 -0.34 -0.76
N PHE A 172 3.85 -0.28 0.33
CA PHE A 172 4.35 -0.33 1.69
C PHE A 172 4.40 -1.77 2.22
N VAL A 173 5.27 -2.60 1.66
CA VAL A 173 5.43 -4.01 2.07
C VAL A 173 6.46 -4.16 3.19
N ALA A 174 6.43 -5.28 3.91
CA ALA A 174 7.41 -5.56 4.96
C ALA A 174 8.86 -5.57 4.43
N PRO A 175 9.84 -4.94 5.11
CA PRO A 175 11.25 -4.95 4.69
C PRO A 175 11.90 -6.34 4.62
N SER A 176 11.40 -7.29 5.40
CA SER A 176 11.92 -8.67 5.44
C SER A 176 11.38 -9.56 4.31
N LEU A 177 10.43 -9.08 3.52
CA LEU A 177 9.77 -9.89 2.50
C LEU A 177 10.65 -10.01 1.25
N SER A 178 10.82 -11.23 0.74
CA SER A 178 11.49 -11.44 -0.54
C SER A 178 10.54 -11.05 -1.69
N LEU A 179 10.98 -10.11 -2.54
CA LEU A 179 10.21 -9.60 -3.68
C LEU A 179 10.73 -10.13 -5.03
N GLU A 180 11.21 -11.37 -5.07
CA GLU A 180 11.90 -11.96 -6.24
C GLU A 180 11.10 -11.95 -7.54
N LYS A 181 9.77 -12.12 -7.46
CA LYS A 181 8.90 -12.10 -8.65
C LYS A 181 8.67 -10.69 -9.20
N LEU A 182 8.93 -9.66 -8.41
CA LEU A 182 8.76 -8.26 -8.75
C LEU A 182 9.98 -7.74 -9.51
N ARG A 183 9.74 -7.08 -10.65
CA ARG A 183 10.77 -6.45 -11.48
C ARG A 183 10.87 -4.94 -11.29
N GLY A 184 9.83 -4.33 -10.76
CA GLY A 184 9.84 -2.90 -10.48
C GLY A 184 8.54 -2.36 -9.89
N VAL A 185 8.65 -1.17 -9.33
CA VAL A 185 7.50 -0.37 -8.87
C VAL A 185 7.39 0.87 -9.76
N VAL A 186 6.18 1.15 -10.20
CA VAL A 186 5.84 2.30 -11.03
C VAL A 186 4.87 3.17 -10.23
N LEU A 187 5.33 4.35 -9.84
CA LEU A 187 4.45 5.39 -9.31
C LEU A 187 3.81 6.14 -10.49
N LEU A 188 2.48 6.14 -10.53
CA LEU A 188 1.71 6.89 -11.50
C LEU A 188 1.63 8.35 -11.03
N ALA A 189 2.17 9.24 -11.85
CA ALA A 189 2.17 10.66 -11.60
C ALA A 189 0.72 11.15 -11.52
N THR A 190 0.38 11.83 -10.43
CA THR A 190 -0.93 12.46 -10.31
C THR A 190 -1.00 13.66 -11.26
N PRO A 191 -1.99 13.71 -12.17
CA PRO A 191 -2.21 14.90 -12.99
C PRO A 191 -2.50 16.09 -12.07
N HIS A 192 -1.87 17.24 -12.34
CA HIS A 192 -2.15 18.51 -11.65
C HIS A 192 -1.83 18.55 -10.14
N ILE A 193 -0.61 18.21 -9.75
CA ILE A 193 -0.09 18.44 -8.38
C ILE A 193 -0.26 19.92 -7.95
N ASP A 194 -0.25 20.87 -8.87
CA ASP A 194 -0.45 22.30 -8.54
C ASP A 194 -1.87 22.61 -8.05
N ALA A 195 -2.86 21.75 -8.34
CA ALA A 195 -4.22 21.81 -7.79
C ALA A 195 -4.39 20.92 -6.53
N ALA A 196 -3.32 20.32 -6.03
CA ALA A 196 -3.33 19.29 -4.97
C ALA A 196 -3.15 19.85 -3.55
N ALA A 197 -3.09 21.17 -3.35
CA ALA A 197 -2.83 21.76 -2.03
C ALA A 197 -3.82 21.27 -0.95
N ASP A 198 -5.09 21.09 -1.34
CA ASP A 198 -6.17 20.60 -0.47
C ASP A 198 -6.56 19.13 -0.73
N GLN A 199 -5.69 18.38 -1.41
CA GLN A 199 -5.92 16.98 -1.70
C GLN A 199 -5.16 16.08 -0.73
N MET A 200 -5.86 15.09 -0.21
CA MET A 200 -5.33 14.10 0.72
C MET A 200 -5.36 12.72 0.08
N VAL A 201 -4.47 11.82 0.51
CA VAL A 201 -4.39 10.43 0.03
C VAL A 201 -4.52 9.49 1.21
N ALA A 202 -5.51 8.61 1.18
CA ALA A 202 -5.66 7.50 2.11
C ALA A 202 -4.84 6.29 1.65
N ILE A 203 -3.91 5.87 2.49
CA ILE A 203 -3.12 4.65 2.39
C ILE A 203 -3.72 3.63 3.36
N SER A 204 -4.11 2.46 2.86
CA SER A 204 -4.71 1.42 3.68
C SER A 204 -3.70 0.86 4.70
N LEU A 205 -4.08 0.88 5.98
CA LEU A 205 -3.35 0.23 7.08
C LEU A 205 -3.99 -1.12 7.45
N SER A 206 -5.31 -1.19 7.30
CA SER A 206 -6.16 -2.37 7.39
C SER A 206 -7.36 -2.17 6.45
N PRO A 207 -8.30 -3.11 6.32
CA PRO A 207 -9.53 -2.84 5.56
C PRO A 207 -10.40 -1.74 6.17
N PHE A 208 -10.14 -1.36 7.43
CA PHE A 208 -10.97 -0.46 8.24
C PHE A 208 -10.21 0.76 8.78
N GLU A 209 -8.90 0.83 8.59
CA GLU A 209 -8.07 1.96 9.02
C GLU A 209 -7.19 2.42 7.85
N SER A 210 -7.04 3.73 7.73
CA SER A 210 -6.16 4.36 6.74
C SER A 210 -5.29 5.42 7.37
N LEU A 211 -4.06 5.52 6.88
CA LEU A 211 -3.17 6.65 7.07
C LEU A 211 -3.47 7.66 5.98
N VAL A 212 -3.78 8.89 6.36
CA VAL A 212 -4.13 9.97 5.44
C VAL A 212 -3.02 11.00 5.46
N VAL A 213 -2.42 11.26 4.30
CA VAL A 213 -1.34 12.25 4.10
C VAL A 213 -1.73 13.23 3.01
N ARG A 214 -1.05 14.38 2.92
CA ARG A 214 -1.27 15.29 1.78
C ARG A 214 -0.77 14.64 0.50
N LEU A 215 -1.47 14.86 -0.61
CA LEU A 215 -1.09 14.32 -1.92
C LEU A 215 0.31 14.78 -2.34
N VAL A 216 0.67 16.03 -2.03
CA VAL A 216 2.00 16.59 -2.32
C VAL A 216 3.14 15.84 -1.63
N ASP A 217 2.87 15.20 -0.48
CA ASP A 217 3.86 14.44 0.29
C ASP A 217 3.91 12.96 -0.10
N PHE A 218 2.83 12.45 -0.74
CA PHE A 218 2.66 11.02 -1.02
C PHE A 218 3.79 10.45 -1.89
N GLU A 219 4.22 11.19 -2.93
CA GLU A 219 5.26 10.71 -3.83
C GLU A 219 6.62 10.56 -3.11
N ALA A 220 6.99 11.55 -2.31
CA ALA A 220 8.22 11.53 -1.52
C ALA A 220 8.19 10.40 -0.49
N LEU A 221 7.04 10.21 0.18
CA LEU A 221 6.82 9.13 1.12
C LEU A 221 7.00 7.76 0.46
N ALA A 222 6.32 7.52 -0.67
CA ALA A 222 6.40 6.25 -1.40
C ALA A 222 7.83 5.98 -1.92
N PHE A 223 8.51 7.00 -2.44
CA PHE A 223 9.88 6.90 -2.92
C PHE A 223 10.86 6.55 -1.80
N LEU A 224 10.85 7.30 -0.69
CA LEU A 224 11.76 7.06 0.43
C LEU A 224 11.52 5.70 1.07
N TYR A 225 10.25 5.30 1.19
CA TYR A 225 9.92 3.97 1.68
C TYR A 225 10.50 2.89 0.78
N ALA A 226 10.27 2.98 -0.54
CA ALA A 226 10.81 2.02 -1.50
C ALA A 226 12.34 1.93 -1.43
N ARG A 227 13.02 3.07 -1.39
CA ARG A 227 14.47 3.16 -1.29
C ARG A 227 15.03 2.53 -0.03
N ARG A 228 14.31 2.63 1.10
CA ARG A 228 14.74 2.06 2.39
C ARG A 228 14.44 0.56 2.49
N THR A 229 13.27 0.14 1.99
CA THR A 229 12.72 -1.20 2.20
C THR A 229 13.19 -2.21 1.16
N TYR A 230 13.27 -1.81 -0.11
CA TYR A 230 13.65 -2.70 -1.22
C TYR A 230 14.58 -1.98 -2.22
N PRO A 231 15.80 -1.58 -1.79
CA PRO A 231 16.71 -0.74 -2.59
C PRO A 231 17.16 -1.38 -3.92
N HIS A 232 17.07 -2.70 -4.03
CA HIS A 232 17.44 -3.47 -5.22
C HIS A 232 16.35 -3.44 -6.30
N LEU A 233 15.12 -3.10 -5.95
CA LEU A 233 13.99 -3.11 -6.88
C LEU A 233 13.91 -1.74 -7.59
N PRO A 234 14.00 -1.68 -8.93
CA PRO A 234 13.89 -0.43 -9.66
C PRO A 234 12.55 0.26 -9.42
N TRP A 235 12.59 1.55 -9.12
CA TRP A 235 11.43 2.39 -8.90
C TRP A 235 11.44 3.54 -9.92
N THR A 236 10.28 3.85 -10.49
CA THR A 236 10.17 4.96 -11.44
C THR A 236 8.82 5.66 -11.33
N LYS A 237 8.82 6.96 -11.60
CA LYS A 237 7.59 7.73 -11.82
C LYS A 237 7.26 7.74 -13.31
N MET A 238 6.00 7.53 -13.66
CA MET A 238 5.51 7.57 -15.06
C MET A 238 4.17 8.29 -15.15
N ARG A 239 3.90 8.93 -16.28
CA ARG A 239 2.58 9.49 -16.59
C ARG A 239 1.71 8.42 -17.25
N GLY A 240 0.49 8.24 -16.73
CA GLY A 240 -0.50 7.28 -17.22
C GLY A 240 -1.02 7.57 -18.62
#